data_AF-A0A7G6YVA3-F1
#
_entry.id   AF-A0A7G6YVA3-F1
#
_cell.length_a   1.000
_cell.length_b   1.000
_cell.length_c   1.000
_cell.angle_alpha   90.00
_cell.angle_beta   90.00
_cell.angle_gamma   90.00
#
_symmetry.space_group_name_H-M   'P 1'
#
loop_
_entity.id
_entity.type
_entity.pdbx_description
1 polymer ?
#
loop_
_entity_poly.entity_id
_entity_poly.type
_entity_poly.pdbx_seq_one_letter_code
_entity_poly.pdbx_strand_id
1 'polypeptide(L)' 'MLPRGGAFASLEEARLEVAYYLDTYFNLDRRHSALGYRSPHQFERDFQISLS' A
#
# COMPACT_ATOMS: atom_id res chain seq x y z
N MET A 1 -10.35 -6.00 -6.87
CA MET A 1 -11.52 -5.90 -5.95
C MET A 1 -11.75 -7.24 -5.31
N LEU A 2 -12.03 -7.31 -4.00
CA LEU A 2 -12.44 -8.56 -3.37
C LEU A 2 -13.65 -9.16 -4.11
N PRO A 3 -13.68 -10.48 -4.37
CA PRO A 3 -14.87 -11.15 -4.88
C PRO A 3 -16.07 -10.86 -3.95
N ARG A 4 -17.27 -10.71 -4.53
CA ARG A 4 -18.53 -10.55 -3.78
C ARG A 4 -18.74 -11.80 -2.91
N GLY A 5 -18.20 -11.81 -1.68
CA GLY A 5 -18.21 -13.01 -0.84
C GLY A 5 -17.11 -13.13 0.23
N GLY A 6 -16.12 -12.23 0.28
CA GLY A 6 -15.37 -11.97 1.53
C GLY A 6 -14.08 -12.76 1.80
N ALA A 7 -13.48 -13.41 0.80
CA ALA A 7 -12.11 -13.92 0.90
C ALA A 7 -11.46 -14.04 -0.49
N PHE A 8 -10.13 -13.99 -0.55
CA PHE A 8 -9.37 -14.42 -1.73
C PHE A 8 -9.33 -15.95 -1.75
N ALA A 9 -9.41 -16.55 -2.94
CA ALA A 9 -9.33 -17.99 -3.15
C ALA A 9 -7.94 -18.55 -2.85
N SER A 10 -6.90 -17.71 -2.90
CA SER A 10 -5.53 -18.09 -2.54
C SER A 10 -4.70 -16.91 -2.06
N LEU A 11 -3.55 -17.20 -1.42
CA LEU A 11 -2.56 -16.18 -1.08
C LEU A 11 -2.02 -15.48 -2.33
N GLU A 12 -1.91 -16.18 -3.44
CA GLU A 12 -1.41 -15.61 -4.68
C GLU A 12 -2.38 -14.58 -5.27
N GLU A 13 -3.67 -14.91 -5.30
CA GLU A 13 -4.71 -13.95 -5.67
C GLU A 13 -4.71 -12.73 -4.75
N ALA A 14 -4.56 -12.94 -3.43
CA ALA A 14 -4.46 -11.83 -2.48
C ALA A 14 -3.28 -10.90 -2.79
N ARG A 15 -2.11 -11.45 -3.15
CA ARG A 15 -0.93 -10.67 -3.53
C ARG A 15 -1.15 -9.87 -4.80
N LEU A 16 -1.72 -10.49 -5.84
CA LEU A 16 -2.02 -9.82 -7.11
C LEU A 16 -2.99 -8.67 -6.91
N GLU A 17 -4.02 -8.88 -6.10
CA GLU A 17 -5.02 -7.86 -5.80
C GLU A 17 -4.45 -6.68 -4.99
N VAL A 18 -3.55 -6.95 -4.04
CA VAL A 18 -2.80 -5.90 -3.33
C VAL A 18 -1.89 -5.13 -4.30
N ALA A 19 -1.14 -5.81 -5.15
CA ALA A 19 -0.27 -5.16 -6.14
C ALA A 19 -1.08 -4.27 -7.09
N TYR A 20 -2.20 -4.76 -7.60
CA TYR A 20 -3.10 -4.00 -8.47
C TYR A 20 -3.68 -2.77 -7.76
N TYR A 21 -4.07 -2.91 -6.49
CA TYR A 21 -4.53 -1.77 -5.70
C TYR A 21 -3.46 -0.71 -5.52
N LEU A 22 -2.22 -1.13 -5.21
CA LEU A 22 -1.09 -0.22 -5.03
C LEU A 22 -0.76 0.54 -6.32
N ASP A 23 -0.84 -0.12 -7.47
CA ASP A 23 -0.53 0.48 -8.77
C ASP A 23 -1.66 1.38 -9.31
N THR A 24 -2.91 0.97 -9.13
CA THR A 24 -4.06 1.62 -9.80
C THR A 24 -4.73 2.68 -8.94
N TYR A 25 -4.78 2.49 -7.62
CA TYR A 25 -5.62 3.31 -6.73
C TYR A 25 -4.85 3.98 -5.61
N PHE A 26 -3.73 3.42 -5.16
CA PHE A 26 -2.99 3.97 -4.05
C PHE A 26 -2.19 5.21 -4.47
N ASN A 27 -2.45 6.33 -3.82
CA ASN A 27 -1.79 7.59 -4.14
C ASN A 27 -0.53 7.76 -3.28
N LEU A 28 0.63 7.64 -3.92
CA LEU A 28 1.94 7.69 -3.28
C LEU A 28 2.40 9.11 -2.88
N ASP A 29 1.70 10.15 -3.33
CA ASP A 29 2.00 11.56 -3.03
C ASP A 29 1.03 12.16 -1.99
N ARG A 30 -0.11 11.51 -1.76
CA ARG A 30 -1.10 12.00 -0.80
C ARG A 30 -0.54 11.93 0.62
N ARG A 31 -0.67 13.02 1.37
CA ARG A 31 -0.30 13.04 2.79
C ARG A 31 -1.34 12.33 3.65
N HIS A 32 -0.87 11.49 4.58
CA HIS A 32 -1.72 10.74 5.51
C HIS A 32 -1.42 11.17 6.96
N SER A 33 -2.46 11.40 7.77
CA SER A 33 -2.30 11.74 9.20
C SER A 33 -1.60 10.63 9.97
N ALA A 34 -1.90 9.36 9.64
CA ALA A 34 -1.25 8.19 10.23
C ALA A 34 0.26 8.13 9.98
N LEU A 35 0.77 8.77 8.92
CA LEU A 35 2.19 8.84 8.59
C LEU A 35 2.85 10.12 9.13
N GLY A 36 2.16 10.86 10.02
CA GLY A 36 2.62 12.16 10.53
C GLY A 36 2.54 13.25 9.47
N TYR A 37 1.49 13.24 8.64
CA TYR A 37 1.31 14.15 7.51
C TYR A 37 2.40 14.06 6.44
N ARG A 38 3.00 12.88 6.28
CA ARG A 38 3.89 12.54 5.16
C ARG A 38 3.16 11.73 4.09
N SER A 39 3.67 11.80 2.88
CA SER A 39 3.29 10.86 1.80
C SER A 39 3.92 9.49 2.03
N PRO A 40 3.37 8.39 1.47
CA PRO A 40 3.98 7.08 1.52
C PRO A 40 5.45 7.08 1.08
N HIS A 41 5.78 7.72 -0.05
CA HIS A 41 7.15 7.82 -0.53
C HIS A 41 8.11 8.52 0.44
N GLN A 42 7.66 9.61 1.08
CA GLN A 42 8.47 10.30 2.09
C GLN A 42 8.70 9.41 3.30
N PHE A 43 7.65 8.75 3.78
CA PHE A 43 7.73 7.85 4.93
C PHE A 43 8.72 6.70 4.68
N GLU A 44 8.62 6.04 3.53
CA GLU A 44 9.50 4.93 3.16
C GLU A 44 10.97 5.35 3.01
N ARG A 45 11.21 6.51 2.40
CA ARG A 45 12.56 7.08 2.27
C ARG A 45 13.18 7.38 3.62
N ASP A 46 12.44 8.04 4.51
CA ASP A 46 12.91 8.36 5.86
C ASP A 46 13.22 7.08 6.65
N PHE A 47 12.38 6.06 6.49
CA PHE A 47 12.59 4.75 7.11
C PHE A 47 13.86 4.07 6.58
N GLN A 48 14.09 4.09 5.26
CA GLN A 48 15.30 3.51 4.66
C GLN A 48 16.57 4.23 5.12
N ILE A 49 16.56 5.56 5.23
CA ILE A 49 17.67 6.34 5.78
C ILE A 49 17.93 5.99 7.25
N SER A 50 16.88 5.75 8.03
CA SER A 50 17.04 5.39 9.45
C SER A 50 17.69 4.01 9.67
N LEU A 51 17.61 3.14 8.67
CA LEU A 51 18.17 1.79 8.70
C LEU A 51 19.64 1.71 8.22
N SER A 52 20.13 2.77 7.58
CA SER A 52 21.52 2.89 7.10
C SER A 52 22.42 3.57 8.12
#